data_AF-A0A1H4ETY7-F1
#
_entry.id   AF-A0A1H4ETY7-F1
#
_cell.length_a   1.000
_cell.length_b   1.000
_cell.length_c   1.000
_cell.angle_alpha   90.00
_cell.angle_beta   90.00
_cell.angle_gamma   90.00
#
_symmetry.space_group_name_H-M   'P 1'
#
loop_
_entity.id
_entity.type
_entity.pdbx_description
1 polymer ?
#
loop_
_entity_poly.entity_id
_entity_poly.type
_entity_poly.pdbx_seq_one_letter_code
_entity_poly.pdbx_strand_id
1 'polypeptide(L)'
;MIVNFRRLWHYSLAVAMLMFLIGIAIDSTDVTTYTRQVRDCMAEGDYAGALRIGERSDKTDRQLMMLRMEALRHEHLMGERLFGYPIVGEGKPLVGKGGDYELCAYLIDRDLNRFAVTLPKYYTVSQLLPRHYREALVLYNHLRANPVVVYHDNVMDTDFKDLQKLRRTFADKKAAQVAISRNYGGTYWYYYYYLNNFSANK
;
A
#
# COMPACT_ATOMS: atom_id res chain seq x y z
N MET A 1 -18.75 52.08 36.50
CA MET A 1 -17.99 51.67 35.31
C MET A 1 -18.85 50.68 34.53
N ILE A 2 -19.73 51.18 33.65
CA ILE A 2 -20.69 50.33 32.92
C ILE A 2 -19.93 49.76 31.72
N VAL A 3 -19.50 48.50 31.84
CA VAL A 3 -18.84 47.83 30.73
C VAL A 3 -19.88 47.68 29.62
N ASN A 4 -19.62 48.30 28.47
CA ASN A 4 -20.52 48.28 27.32
C ASN A 4 -20.80 46.82 26.90
N PHE A 5 -21.97 46.29 27.28
CA PHE A 5 -22.41 44.92 26.97
C PHE A 5 -22.29 44.60 25.48
N ARG A 6 -22.58 45.60 24.62
CA ARG A 6 -22.37 45.50 23.18
C ARG A 6 -20.90 45.23 22.83
N ARG A 7 -19.92 45.92 23.44
CA ARG A 7 -18.49 45.66 23.18
C ARG A 7 -18.06 44.28 23.68
N LEU A 8 -18.52 43.87 24.85
CA LEU A 8 -18.27 42.52 25.40
C LEU A 8 -18.74 41.41 24.45
N TRP A 9 -19.92 41.57 23.84
CA TRP A 9 -20.45 40.61 22.86
C TRP A 9 -19.58 40.53 21.59
N HIS A 10 -19.08 41.67 21.08
CA HIS A 10 -18.20 41.67 19.92
C HIS A 10 -16.85 41.01 20.22
N TYR A 11 -16.29 41.21 21.41
CA TYR A 11 -15.05 40.52 21.83
C TYR A 11 -15.27 39.01 22.01
N SER A 12 -16.40 38.59 22.56
CA SER A 12 -16.75 37.17 22.68
C SER A 12 -16.89 36.50 21.31
N LEU A 13 -17.57 37.16 20.35
CA LEU A 13 -17.67 36.68 18.96
C LEU A 13 -16.29 36.58 18.30
N ALA A 14 -15.43 37.60 18.50
CA ALA A 14 -14.08 37.61 17.93
C ALA A 14 -13.20 36.48 18.47
N VAL A 15 -13.29 36.16 19.77
CA VAL A 15 -12.56 35.02 20.36
C VAL A 15 -13.10 33.69 19.84
N ALA A 16 -14.42 33.53 19.72
CA ALA A 16 -15.01 32.32 19.13
C ALA A 16 -14.59 32.11 17.66
N MET A 17 -14.51 33.20 16.89
CA MET A 17 -14.02 33.17 15.52
C MET A 17 -12.53 32.79 15.45
N LEU A 18 -11.70 33.32 16.35
CA LEU A 18 -10.29 32.96 16.44
C LEU A 18 -10.10 31.47 16.78
N MET A 19 -10.87 30.93 17.75
CA MET A 19 -10.82 29.51 18.10
C MET A 19 -11.30 28.61 16.95
N PHE A 20 -12.31 29.04 16.20
CA PHE A 20 -12.78 28.33 15.01
C PHE A 20 -11.72 28.33 13.88
N LEU A 21 -11.04 29.46 13.65
CA LEU A 21 -9.97 29.56 12.66
C LEU A 21 -8.75 28.70 13.04
N ILE A 22 -8.40 28.65 14.33
CA ILE A 22 -7.34 27.77 14.83
C ILE A 22 -7.77 26.29 14.69
N GLY A 23 -9.05 25.97 14.93
CA GLY A 23 -9.58 24.61 14.79
C GLY A 23 -9.49 24.06 13.36
N ILE A 24 -9.73 24.89 12.34
CA ILE A 24 -9.61 24.47 10.92
C ILE A 24 -8.14 24.19 10.54
N ALA A 25 -7.18 24.89 11.15
CA ALA A 25 -5.75 24.70 10.87
C ALA A 25 -5.16 23.40 11.46
N ILE A 26 -5.86 22.75 12.40
CA ILE A 26 -5.40 21.53 13.09
C ILE A 26 -6.13 20.27 12.55
N ASP A 27 -6.75 20.32 11.37
CA ASP A 27 -7.19 19.08 10.69
C ASP A 27 -6.02 18.40 9.95
N SER A 28 -4.90 18.21 10.65
CA SER A 28 -3.79 17.41 10.11
C SER A 28 -4.11 15.94 10.37
N THR A 29 -4.79 15.31 9.43
CA THR A 29 -4.87 13.84 9.40
C THR A 29 -3.46 13.25 9.44
N ASP A 30 -3.23 12.17 10.19
CA ASP A 30 -1.90 11.54 10.36
C ASP A 30 -1.15 11.35 9.01
N VAL A 31 -1.90 11.09 7.95
CA VAL A 31 -1.39 10.89 6.57
C VAL A 31 -0.72 12.13 6.00
N THR A 32 -1.24 13.33 6.27
CA THR A 32 -0.63 14.59 5.79
C THR A 32 0.71 14.83 6.48
N THR A 33 0.83 14.46 7.75
CA THR A 33 2.08 14.53 8.51
C THR A 33 3.12 13.55 7.95
N TYR A 34 2.74 12.29 7.72
CA TYR A 34 3.63 11.32 7.08
C TYR A 34 4.04 11.74 5.67
N THR A 35 3.12 12.29 4.89
CA THR A 35 3.40 12.78 3.53
C THR A 35 4.42 13.92 3.54
N ARG A 36 4.31 14.85 4.51
CA ARG A 36 5.29 15.94 4.67
C ARG A 36 6.65 15.38 5.04
N GLN A 37 6.73 14.53 6.07
CA GLN A 37 7.99 13.93 6.52
C GLN A 37 8.70 13.13 5.42
N VAL A 38 7.97 12.29 4.68
CA VAL A 38 8.54 11.52 3.55
C VAL A 38 9.07 12.45 2.47
N ARG A 39 8.35 13.53 2.15
CA ARG A 39 8.79 14.52 1.16
C ARG A 39 10.07 15.24 1.59
N ASP A 40 10.16 15.60 2.86
CA ASP A 40 11.33 16.28 3.41
C ASP A 40 12.55 15.35 3.37
N CYS A 41 12.43 14.09 3.80
CA CYS A 41 13.50 13.09 3.67
C CYS A 41 13.92 12.86 2.22
N MET A 42 12.97 12.82 1.27
CA MET A 42 13.29 12.70 -0.16
C MET A 42 14.03 13.94 -0.71
N ALA A 43 13.71 15.13 -0.22
CA ALA A 43 14.42 16.36 -0.59
C ALA A 43 15.86 16.39 -0.06
N GLU A 44 16.10 15.76 1.10
CA GLU A 44 17.42 15.59 1.71
C GLU A 44 18.22 14.44 1.08
N GLY A 45 17.59 13.61 0.23
CA GLY A 45 18.20 12.43 -0.40
C GLY A 45 18.23 11.18 0.48
N ASP A 46 17.56 11.21 1.65
CA ASP A 46 17.43 10.06 2.55
C ASP A 46 16.20 9.19 2.19
N TYR A 47 16.37 8.37 1.15
CA TYR A 47 15.33 7.42 0.72
C TYR A 47 15.08 6.31 1.74
N ALA A 48 16.09 5.92 2.52
CA ALA A 48 15.96 4.90 3.55
C ALA A 48 15.10 5.39 4.73
N GLY A 49 15.29 6.64 5.17
CA GLY A 49 14.46 7.32 6.16
C GLY A 49 13.02 7.48 5.70
N ALA A 50 12.83 7.89 4.43
CA ALA A 50 11.52 7.99 3.79
C ALA A 50 10.71 6.68 3.85
N LEU A 51 11.37 5.52 3.69
CA LEU A 51 10.71 4.20 3.74
C LEU A 51 10.33 3.76 5.16
N ARG A 52 10.97 4.28 6.20
CA ARG A 52 10.66 3.96 7.61
C ARG A 52 9.47 4.76 8.14
N ILE A 53 9.17 5.91 7.55
CA ILE A 53 8.11 6.80 8.01
C ILE A 53 6.72 6.18 7.73
N GLY A 54 5.98 5.98 8.82
CA GLY A 54 4.62 5.45 8.75
C GLY A 54 4.53 4.00 8.28
N GLU A 55 5.60 3.19 8.43
CA GLU A 55 5.60 1.76 8.08
C GLU A 55 4.54 0.95 8.87
N ARG A 56 4.22 1.40 10.09
CA ARG A 56 3.18 0.80 10.95
C ARG A 56 1.83 1.52 10.91
N SER A 57 1.67 2.52 10.05
CA SER A 57 0.41 3.24 9.91
C SER A 57 -0.48 2.54 8.90
N ASP A 58 -1.71 2.22 9.29
CA ASP A 58 -2.72 1.64 8.38
C ASP A 58 -3.32 2.68 7.40
N LYS A 59 -2.98 3.96 7.57
CA LYS A 59 -3.50 5.06 6.75
C LYS A 59 -2.50 5.45 5.64
N THR A 60 -2.95 5.41 4.39
CA THR A 60 -2.21 5.85 3.18
C THR A 60 -3.10 6.73 2.30
N ASP A 61 -2.49 7.76 1.70
CA ASP A 61 -3.04 8.54 0.57
C ASP A 61 -2.28 8.25 -0.73
N ARG A 62 -2.89 8.56 -1.88
CA ARG A 62 -2.24 8.43 -3.21
C ARG A 62 -0.89 9.16 -3.26
N GLN A 63 -0.78 10.34 -2.66
CA GLN A 63 0.49 11.09 -2.65
C GLN A 63 1.59 10.37 -1.86
N LEU A 64 1.25 9.85 -0.67
CA LEU A 64 2.19 9.08 0.14
C LEU A 64 2.63 7.78 -0.55
N MET A 65 1.69 7.10 -1.22
CA MET A 65 1.98 5.91 -2.02
C MET A 65 2.98 6.22 -3.15
N MET A 66 2.76 7.31 -3.91
CA MET A 66 3.66 7.72 -4.99
C MET A 66 5.07 8.04 -4.49
N LEU A 67 5.19 8.76 -3.37
CA LEU A 67 6.49 9.08 -2.77
C LEU A 67 7.23 7.82 -2.30
N ARG A 68 6.51 6.87 -1.69
CA ARG A 68 7.08 5.57 -1.28
C ARG A 68 7.53 4.76 -2.49
N MET A 69 6.74 4.74 -3.56
CA MET A 69 7.11 4.09 -4.81
C MET A 69 8.36 4.72 -5.41
N GLU A 70 8.47 6.04 -5.40
CA GLU A 70 9.67 6.73 -5.87
C GLU A 70 10.91 6.37 -5.04
N ALA A 71 10.80 6.37 -3.71
CA ALA A 71 11.87 5.94 -2.82
C ALA A 71 12.27 4.47 -3.07
N LEU A 72 11.28 3.58 -3.25
CA LEU A 72 11.53 2.17 -3.59
C LEU A 72 12.20 1.99 -4.95
N ARG A 73 11.96 2.89 -5.91
CA ARG A 73 12.64 2.89 -7.21
C ARG A 73 14.13 3.14 -7.04
N HIS A 74 14.47 4.16 -6.26
CA HIS A 74 15.85 4.56 -6.00
C HIS A 74 16.63 3.46 -5.27
N GLU A 75 15.95 2.69 -4.43
CA GLU A 75 16.54 1.55 -3.71
C GLU A 75 16.45 0.22 -4.50
N HIS A 76 15.85 0.18 -5.70
CA HIS A 76 15.58 -1.05 -6.48
C HIS A 76 14.72 -2.11 -5.74
N LEU A 77 13.97 -1.71 -4.70
CA LEU A 77 13.20 -2.61 -3.83
C LEU A 77 11.70 -2.66 -4.15
N MET A 78 11.26 -2.12 -5.30
CA MET A 78 9.84 -2.10 -5.67
C MET A 78 9.20 -3.49 -5.60
N GLY A 79 9.80 -4.49 -6.25
CA GLY A 79 9.25 -5.84 -6.26
C GLY A 79 9.39 -6.60 -4.93
N GLU A 80 10.04 -6.03 -3.91
CA GLU A 80 10.26 -6.69 -2.61
C GLU A 80 9.46 -6.11 -1.45
N ARG A 81 9.16 -4.80 -1.49
CA ARG A 81 8.52 -4.10 -0.37
C ARG A 81 7.24 -3.36 -0.73
N LEU A 82 6.87 -3.26 -2.01
CA LEU A 82 5.69 -2.49 -2.43
C LEU A 82 4.42 -2.93 -1.71
N PHE A 83 4.17 -4.24 -1.60
CA PHE A 83 2.97 -4.79 -0.95
C PHE A 83 3.07 -4.90 0.57
N GLY A 84 4.21 -4.51 1.15
CA GLY A 84 4.37 -4.37 2.60
C GLY A 84 3.76 -3.08 3.16
N TYR A 85 3.46 -2.09 2.30
CA TYR A 85 2.83 -0.83 2.70
C TYR A 85 1.32 -0.82 2.39
N PRO A 86 0.51 -0.04 3.11
CA PRO A 86 -0.89 0.13 2.74
C PRO A 86 -0.98 0.81 1.38
N ILE A 87 -1.65 0.16 0.42
CA ILE A 87 -1.83 0.62 -0.97
C ILE A 87 -3.28 1.09 -1.17
N VAL A 88 -3.47 2.24 -1.82
CA VAL A 88 -4.80 2.71 -2.24
C VAL A 88 -5.13 2.05 -3.58
N GLY A 89 -6.04 1.07 -3.56
CA GLY A 89 -6.39 0.20 -4.69
C GLY A 89 -7.18 0.84 -5.84
N GLU A 90 -6.91 2.10 -6.16
CA GLU A 90 -7.42 2.69 -7.40
C GLU A 90 -6.37 2.50 -8.49
N GLY A 91 -6.65 1.57 -9.41
CA GLY A 91 -5.89 1.23 -10.62
C GLY A 91 -5.68 2.35 -11.64
N LYS A 92 -5.50 3.58 -11.17
CA LYS A 92 -5.09 4.69 -12.05
C LYS A 92 -3.61 4.48 -12.37
N PRO A 93 -3.21 4.63 -13.65
CA PRO A 93 -1.86 4.40 -14.06
C PRO A 93 -0.93 5.26 -13.22
N LEU A 94 -0.10 4.58 -12.45
CA LEU A 94 1.03 5.21 -11.77
C LEU A 94 1.90 5.75 -12.88
N VAL A 95 1.98 7.07 -12.99
CA VAL A 95 2.74 7.73 -14.06
C VAL A 95 4.23 7.59 -13.71
N GLY A 96 4.80 6.44 -14.05
CA GLY A 96 6.20 6.12 -13.93
C GLY A 96 6.71 5.50 -15.22
N LYS A 97 7.94 5.85 -15.63
CA LYS A 97 8.60 5.24 -16.78
C LYS A 97 9.51 4.10 -16.27
N GLY A 98 9.20 2.86 -16.61
CA GLY A 98 10.02 1.69 -16.30
C GLY A 98 9.24 0.37 -16.29
N GLY A 99 9.93 -0.75 -16.53
CA GLY A 99 9.30 -2.09 -16.54
C GLY A 99 8.67 -2.45 -15.19
N ASP A 100 9.29 -2.05 -14.08
CA ASP A 100 8.76 -2.28 -12.73
C ASP A 100 7.43 -1.57 -12.47
N TYR A 101 7.26 -0.33 -12.96
CA TYR A 101 5.98 0.39 -12.79
C TYR A 101 4.85 -0.30 -13.52
N GLU A 102 5.09 -0.76 -14.75
CA GLU A 102 4.08 -1.45 -15.53
C GLU A 102 3.67 -2.77 -14.87
N LEU A 103 4.66 -3.56 -14.42
CA LEU A 103 4.44 -4.81 -13.71
C LEU A 103 3.69 -4.60 -12.39
N CYS A 104 4.12 -3.63 -11.59
CA CYS A 104 3.47 -3.29 -10.32
C CYS A 104 2.04 -2.77 -10.53
N ALA A 105 1.79 -1.98 -11.57
CA ALA A 105 0.44 -1.52 -11.92
C ALA A 105 -0.50 -2.70 -12.19
N TYR A 106 -0.07 -3.69 -12.99
CA TYR A 106 -0.87 -4.90 -13.20
C TYR A 106 -1.12 -5.70 -11.92
N LEU A 107 -0.12 -5.79 -11.02
CA LEU A 107 -0.28 -6.49 -9.75
C LEU A 107 -1.26 -5.78 -8.82
N ILE A 108 -1.23 -4.44 -8.78
CA ILE A 108 -2.21 -3.60 -8.04
C ILE A 108 -3.61 -3.80 -8.61
N ASP A 109 -3.74 -3.85 -9.94
CA ASP A 109 -5.01 -4.12 -10.62
C ASP A 109 -5.46 -5.58 -10.50
N ARG A 110 -4.61 -6.45 -9.93
CA ARG A 110 -4.80 -7.91 -9.85
C ARG A 110 -4.93 -8.57 -11.22
N ASP A 111 -4.46 -7.92 -12.28
CA ASP A 111 -4.39 -8.47 -13.63
C ASP A 111 -3.13 -9.32 -13.79
N LEU A 112 -3.19 -10.53 -13.23
CA LEU A 112 -2.10 -11.50 -13.32
C LEU A 112 -1.83 -11.97 -14.75
N ASN A 113 -2.78 -11.84 -15.67
CA ASN A 113 -2.57 -12.25 -17.06
C ASN A 113 -1.64 -11.29 -17.77
N ARG A 114 -1.93 -9.99 -17.69
CA ARG A 114 -1.06 -8.96 -18.29
C ARG A 114 0.30 -8.95 -17.63
N PHE A 115 0.35 -9.10 -16.31
CA PHE A 115 1.59 -9.27 -15.58
C PHE A 115 2.42 -10.44 -16.13
N ALA A 116 1.85 -11.65 -16.25
CA ALA A 116 2.58 -12.83 -16.72
C ALA A 116 3.07 -12.69 -18.17
N VAL A 117 2.32 -12.02 -19.05
CA VAL A 117 2.74 -11.79 -20.45
C VAL A 117 3.83 -10.71 -20.56
N THR A 118 3.78 -9.70 -19.69
CA THR A 118 4.72 -8.56 -19.73
C THR A 118 6.01 -8.84 -18.97
N LEU A 119 5.99 -9.65 -17.91
CA LEU A 119 7.17 -9.95 -17.08
C LEU A 119 8.39 -10.42 -17.88
N PRO A 120 8.29 -11.40 -18.81
CA PRO A 120 9.44 -11.87 -19.58
C PRO A 120 10.08 -10.82 -20.49
N LYS A 121 9.42 -9.69 -20.74
CA LYS A 121 9.97 -8.57 -21.53
C LYS A 121 11.03 -7.78 -20.77
N TYR A 122 10.98 -7.81 -19.44
CA TYR A 122 11.85 -7.01 -18.56
C TYR A 122 12.74 -7.88 -17.67
N TYR A 123 12.28 -9.09 -17.30
CA TYR A 123 12.98 -9.97 -16.38
C TYR A 123 13.05 -11.41 -16.91
N THR A 124 14.15 -12.08 -16.61
CA THR A 124 14.27 -13.53 -16.81
C THR A 124 13.52 -14.25 -15.70
N VAL A 125 12.61 -15.16 -16.07
CA VAL A 125 11.83 -15.97 -15.12
C VAL A 125 12.76 -16.92 -14.37
N SER A 126 13.15 -16.53 -13.15
CA SER A 126 14.16 -17.23 -12.36
C SER A 126 13.97 -16.96 -10.85
N GLN A 127 14.71 -17.67 -10.00
CA GLN A 127 14.68 -17.44 -8.55
C GLN A 127 15.24 -16.07 -8.10
N LEU A 128 15.92 -15.35 -9.01
CA LEU A 128 16.43 -14.00 -8.77
C LEU A 128 15.34 -12.92 -8.91
N LEU A 129 14.12 -13.31 -9.27
CA LEU A 129 12.98 -12.39 -9.32
C LEU A 129 12.70 -11.78 -7.93
N PRO A 130 12.29 -10.50 -7.88
CA PRO A 130 11.80 -9.90 -6.65
C PRO A 130 10.70 -10.73 -6.00
N ARG A 131 10.67 -10.73 -4.66
CA ARG A 131 9.79 -11.58 -3.86
C ARG A 131 8.32 -11.53 -4.31
N HIS A 132 7.75 -10.35 -4.47
CA HIS A 132 6.33 -10.22 -4.80
C HIS A 132 6.01 -10.66 -6.23
N TYR A 133 6.97 -10.56 -7.15
CA TYR A 133 6.78 -11.07 -8.51
C TYR A 133 6.75 -12.61 -8.51
N ARG A 134 7.60 -13.24 -7.71
CA ARG A 134 7.55 -14.70 -7.49
C ARG A 134 6.24 -15.12 -6.83
N GLU A 135 5.81 -14.42 -5.78
CA GLU A 135 4.51 -14.66 -5.12
C GLU A 135 3.35 -14.56 -6.13
N ALA A 136 3.35 -13.55 -7.00
CA ALA A 136 2.34 -13.37 -8.04
C ALA A 136 2.35 -14.49 -9.09
N LEU A 137 3.53 -14.97 -9.50
CA LEU A 137 3.67 -16.09 -10.44
C LEU A 137 3.19 -17.42 -9.84
N VAL A 138 3.53 -17.70 -8.58
CA VAL A 138 3.01 -18.88 -7.86
C VAL A 138 1.49 -18.85 -7.82
N LEU A 139 0.91 -17.69 -7.45
CA LEU A 139 -0.54 -17.51 -7.46
C LEU A 139 -1.13 -17.70 -8.88
N TYR A 140 -0.51 -17.13 -9.90
CA TYR A 140 -0.94 -17.26 -11.30
C TYR A 140 -0.98 -18.73 -11.76
N ASN A 141 0.06 -19.51 -11.46
CA ASN A 141 0.14 -20.92 -11.83
C ASN A 141 -0.92 -21.77 -11.12
N HIS A 142 -1.28 -21.41 -9.89
CA HIS A 142 -2.37 -22.08 -9.17
C HIS A 142 -3.77 -21.68 -9.63
N LEU A 143 -3.93 -20.50 -10.24
CA LEU A 143 -5.22 -20.02 -10.73
C LEU A 143 -5.51 -20.46 -12.18
N ARG A 144 -4.47 -20.75 -12.97
CA ARG A 144 -4.59 -21.04 -14.40
C ARG A 144 -4.37 -22.52 -14.68
N ALA A 145 -5.30 -23.11 -15.42
CA ALA A 145 -5.13 -24.47 -15.95
C ALA A 145 -4.04 -24.55 -17.04
N ASN A 146 -3.89 -23.48 -17.84
CA ASN A 146 -2.90 -23.37 -18.91
C ASN A 146 -2.13 -22.03 -18.78
N PRO A 147 -1.12 -21.96 -17.90
CA PRO A 147 -0.33 -20.75 -17.70
C PRO A 147 0.60 -20.45 -18.88
N VAL A 148 0.70 -19.17 -19.27
CA VAL A 148 1.63 -18.71 -20.31
C VAL A 148 3.08 -18.71 -19.81
N VAL A 149 3.27 -18.48 -18.51
CA VAL A 149 4.56 -18.52 -17.83
C VAL A 149 4.46 -19.52 -16.69
N VAL A 150 5.31 -20.55 -16.71
CA VAL A 150 5.42 -21.53 -15.62
C VAL A 150 6.60 -21.13 -14.74
N TYR A 151 6.35 -21.08 -13.44
CA TYR A 151 7.32 -20.73 -12.41
C TYR A 151 7.08 -21.64 -11.21
N HIS A 152 8.13 -22.32 -10.73
CA HIS A 152 8.05 -23.22 -9.59
C HIS A 152 9.15 -22.86 -8.60
N ASP A 153 8.78 -22.79 -7.33
CA ASP A 153 9.69 -22.56 -6.22
C ASP A 153 9.18 -23.37 -5.03
N ASN A 154 9.90 -24.44 -4.68
CA ASN A 154 9.48 -25.38 -3.65
C ASN A 154 9.14 -24.72 -2.31
N VAL A 155 9.84 -23.63 -1.95
CA VAL A 155 9.59 -22.92 -0.69
C VAL A 155 8.29 -22.13 -0.81
N MET A 156 8.14 -21.30 -1.84
CA MET A 156 6.93 -20.51 -2.02
C MET A 156 5.67 -21.34 -2.33
N ASP A 157 5.81 -22.43 -3.08
CA ASP A 157 4.71 -23.35 -3.37
C ASP A 157 4.22 -24.05 -2.08
N THR A 158 5.13 -24.31 -1.14
CA THR A 158 4.79 -24.85 0.18
C THR A 158 4.09 -23.79 1.03
N ASP A 159 4.66 -22.59 1.13
CA ASP A 159 4.08 -21.47 1.88
C ASP A 159 2.68 -21.11 1.39
N PHE A 160 2.46 -21.14 0.06
CA PHE A 160 1.17 -20.88 -0.54
C PHE A 160 0.14 -21.96 -0.21
N LYS A 161 0.54 -23.24 -0.24
CA LYS A 161 -0.33 -24.35 0.18
C LYS A 161 -0.72 -24.23 1.65
N ASP A 162 0.19 -23.81 2.52
CA ASP A 162 -0.10 -23.61 3.93
C ASP A 162 -1.02 -22.42 4.17
N LEU A 163 -0.87 -21.32 3.42
CA LEU A 163 -1.86 -20.24 3.37
C LEU A 163 -3.25 -20.75 2.92
N GLN A 164 -3.31 -21.60 1.89
CA GLN A 164 -4.59 -22.18 1.43
C GLN A 164 -5.26 -23.06 2.50
N LYS A 165 -4.48 -23.89 3.19
CA LYS A 165 -4.98 -24.72 4.30
C LYS A 165 -5.50 -23.82 5.43
N LEU A 166 -4.70 -22.84 5.86
CA LEU A 166 -5.05 -21.91 6.93
C LEU A 166 -6.37 -21.18 6.62
N ARG A 167 -6.55 -20.74 5.37
CA ARG A 167 -7.80 -20.10 4.89
C ARG A 167 -9.02 -21.01 4.99
N ARG A 168 -8.87 -22.32 4.79
CA ARG A 168 -9.97 -23.29 4.86
C ARG A 168 -10.34 -23.65 6.29
N THR A 169 -9.42 -23.50 7.25
CA THR A 169 -9.64 -23.82 8.66
C THR A 169 -10.62 -22.86 9.35
N PHE A 170 -10.66 -21.59 8.93
CA PHE A 170 -11.51 -20.58 9.55
C PHE A 170 -12.87 -20.46 8.84
N ALA A 171 -13.96 -20.65 9.58
CA ALA A 171 -15.32 -20.37 9.10
C ALA A 171 -15.64 -18.86 9.10
N ASP A 172 -15.15 -18.12 10.10
CA ASP A 172 -15.32 -16.66 10.18
C ASP A 172 -14.25 -15.93 9.35
N LYS A 173 -14.73 -15.07 8.44
CA LYS A 173 -13.89 -14.26 7.55
C LYS A 173 -13.02 -13.26 8.31
N LYS A 174 -13.49 -12.69 9.42
CA LYS A 174 -12.71 -11.71 10.21
C LYS A 174 -11.61 -12.38 11.02
N ALA A 175 -11.93 -13.46 11.73
CA ALA A 175 -10.92 -14.26 12.42
C ALA A 175 -9.85 -14.82 11.46
N ALA A 176 -10.27 -15.30 10.28
CA ALA A 176 -9.34 -15.73 9.23
C ALA A 176 -8.39 -14.61 8.82
N GLN A 177 -8.93 -13.41 8.58
CA GLN A 177 -8.13 -12.26 8.15
C GLN A 177 -7.09 -11.87 9.21
N VAL A 178 -7.44 -11.82 10.49
CA VAL A 178 -6.50 -11.49 11.58
C VAL A 178 -5.40 -12.55 11.72
N ALA A 179 -5.76 -13.84 11.59
CA ALA A 179 -4.78 -14.91 11.66
C ALA A 179 -3.81 -14.89 10.47
N ILE A 180 -4.33 -14.67 9.26
CA ILE A 180 -3.54 -14.64 8.03
C ILE A 180 -2.69 -13.37 7.95
N SER A 181 -3.20 -12.21 8.38
CA SER A 181 -2.44 -10.96 8.35
C SER A 181 -1.16 -11.02 9.20
N ARG A 182 -1.18 -11.76 10.31
CA ARG A 182 0.00 -11.93 11.18
C ARG A 182 1.19 -12.58 10.48
N ASN A 183 0.94 -13.61 9.67
CA ASN A 183 2.00 -14.41 9.04
C ASN A 183 2.23 -14.01 7.57
N TYR A 184 1.19 -13.56 6.89
CA TYR A 184 1.18 -13.33 5.43
C TYR A 184 0.80 -11.89 5.05
N GLY A 185 0.61 -10.98 6.01
CA GLY A 185 0.13 -9.61 5.74
C GLY A 185 0.97 -8.82 4.74
N GLY A 186 2.28 -9.04 4.72
CA GLY A 186 3.20 -8.43 3.76
C GLY A 186 3.37 -9.19 2.44
N THR A 187 2.60 -10.23 2.18
CA THR A 187 2.69 -11.00 0.93
C THR A 187 1.68 -10.51 -0.10
N TYR A 188 2.00 -10.66 -1.39
CA TYR A 188 1.07 -10.37 -2.47
C TYR A 188 -0.20 -11.23 -2.40
N TRP A 189 -0.11 -12.45 -1.85
CA TRP A 189 -1.27 -13.32 -1.68
C TRP A 189 -2.32 -12.71 -0.73
N TYR A 190 -1.88 -12.12 0.38
CA TYR A 190 -2.79 -11.43 1.31
C TYR A 190 -3.45 -10.23 0.64
N TYR A 191 -2.67 -9.44 -0.09
CA TYR A 191 -3.16 -8.32 -0.91
C TYR A 191 -4.28 -8.78 -1.87
N TYR A 192 -4.02 -9.84 -2.65
CA TYR A 192 -4.96 -10.35 -3.66
C TYR A 192 -6.29 -10.83 -3.06
N TYR A 193 -6.25 -11.53 -1.93
CA TYR A 193 -7.46 -12.11 -1.33
C TYR A 193 -8.23 -11.17 -0.39
N TYR A 194 -7.58 -10.25 0.31
CA TYR A 194 -8.20 -9.53 1.44
C TYR A 194 -8.31 -8.01 1.26
N LEU A 195 -7.48 -7.35 0.45
CA LEU A 195 -7.48 -5.88 0.40
C LEU A 195 -8.72 -5.28 -0.28
N ASN A 196 -9.47 -6.06 -1.08
CA ASN A 196 -10.69 -5.59 -1.75
C ASN A 196 -11.86 -5.28 -0.79
N ASN A 197 -11.82 -5.83 0.44
CA ASN A 197 -12.90 -5.64 1.41
C ASN A 197 -12.85 -4.27 2.11
N PHE A 198 -11.81 -3.47 1.90
CA PHE A 198 -11.69 -2.12 2.48
C PHE A 198 -12.40 -1.04 1.65
N SER A 199 -12.58 -1.23 0.33
CA SER A 199 -13.19 -0.21 -0.54
C SER A 199 -14.72 -0.34 -0.64
N ALA A 200 -15.27 -1.52 -0.32
CA ALA A 200 -16.72 -1.77 -0.35
C ALA A 200 -17.46 -1.40 0.94
N ASN A 201 -16.76 -0.82 1.94
CA ASN A 201 -17.34 -0.52 3.25
C ASN A 201 -17.01 0.91 3.68
N LYS A 202 -17.13 1.85 2.74
CA LYS A 202 -17.12 3.29 2.99
C LYS A 202 -18.44 3.89 2.55
#